data_AF-A0A1G3IR06-F1
#
_entry.id   AF-A0A1G3IR06-F1
#
_cell.length_a   1.000
_cell.length_b   1.000
_cell.length_c   1.000
_cell.angle_alpha   90.00
_cell.angle_beta   90.00
_cell.angle_gamma   90.00
#
_symmetry.space_group_name_H-M   'P 1'
#
loop_
_entity.id
_entity.type
_entity.pdbx_description
1 polymer ?
#
loop_
_entity_poly.entity_id
_entity_poly.type
_entity_poly.pdbx_seq_one_letter_code
_entity_poly.pdbx_strand_id
1 'polypeptide(L)'
;MLRLYSLIVLWCLAFPAHAVLDIEVTGAGEHQIPIAIVPFEGEASYDQRVSEVIANDLLRTGLFKLVDPAGKAPHDSREVNFSEWGKVEALSIGKVSKLSNGRIEVRFRLLDTVKQSELVAQAISSKDEQIRAIAHHIADLIYERLTGSSGVFSTRIAYINRQGRFNRLVVADSDGFGEQTLLALNQPIMSPAWSPDGNTLAYVSFEQGRAMVYAQSLLTQKRILLAALPGSNSAPAWSPDGQQLALVLTHEGTSQIYLVRPDGSDLRRISYSDTIDTEPTFTPD
;
A
#
# COMPACT_ATOMS: atom_id res chain seq x y z
N MET A 1 43.20 5.92 55.50
CA MET A 1 43.06 6.62 54.21
C MET A 1 43.95 5.95 53.18
N LEU A 2 43.40 5.21 52.21
CA LEU A 2 43.94 5.00 50.86
C LEU A 2 42.96 4.11 50.06
N ARG A 3 42.49 4.65 48.91
CA ARG A 3 42.31 4.04 47.57
C ARG A 3 41.53 2.71 47.43
N LEU A 4 40.80 2.39 46.35
CA LEU A 4 40.35 2.97 45.09
C LEU A 4 39.86 1.70 44.36
N TYR A 5 38.66 1.64 43.78
CA TYR A 5 38.36 0.93 42.52
C TYR A 5 36.90 1.20 42.16
N SER A 6 36.70 2.23 41.33
CA SER A 6 35.46 2.48 40.63
C SER A 6 35.28 1.42 39.54
N LEU A 7 34.29 0.55 39.68
CA LEU A 7 33.84 -0.33 38.61
C LEU A 7 32.90 0.48 37.69
N ILE A 8 33.41 0.91 36.53
CA ILE A 8 32.57 1.46 35.46
C ILE A 8 31.94 0.26 34.76
N VAL A 9 30.67 -0.02 35.06
CA VAL A 9 29.86 -0.97 34.29
C VAL A 9 29.36 -0.24 33.06
N LEU A 10 29.92 -0.58 31.90
CA LEU A 10 29.45 -0.11 30.60
C LEU A 10 28.13 -0.84 30.29
N TRP A 11 27.00 -0.18 30.51
CA TRP A 11 25.71 -0.66 30.03
C TRP A 11 25.63 -0.45 28.51
N CYS A 12 25.78 -1.52 27.75
CA CYS A 12 25.35 -1.55 26.36
C CYS A 12 23.83 -1.47 26.32
N LEU A 13 23.30 -0.27 26.11
CA LEU A 13 21.90 -0.08 25.73
C LEU A 13 21.70 -0.67 24.33
N ALA A 14 21.18 -1.89 24.28
CA ALA A 14 20.68 -2.47 23.04
C ALA A 14 19.39 -1.73 22.68
N PHE A 15 19.46 -0.85 21.68
CA PHE A 15 18.25 -0.26 21.11
C PHE A 15 17.46 -1.36 20.37
N PRO A 16 16.13 -1.41 20.53
CA PRO A 16 15.31 -2.30 19.73
C PRO A 16 15.42 -1.88 18.26
N ALA A 17 15.97 -2.76 17.43
CA ALA A 17 15.88 -2.63 15.98
C ALA A 17 14.41 -2.82 15.59
N HIS A 18 13.77 -1.73 15.18
CA HIS A 18 12.46 -1.79 14.56
C HIS A 18 12.69 -2.11 13.09
N ALA A 19 12.31 -3.31 12.66
CA ALA A 19 12.22 -3.62 11.25
C ALA A 19 11.02 -2.88 10.69
N VAL A 20 11.26 -1.65 10.22
CA VAL A 20 10.33 -0.87 9.41
C VAL A 20 10.66 -1.18 7.95
N LEU A 21 9.64 -1.42 7.13
CA LEU A 21 9.82 -1.53 5.68
C LEU A 21 10.33 -0.17 5.17
N ASP A 22 11.54 -0.15 4.62
CA ASP A 22 12.11 1.03 3.98
C ASP A 22 12.24 0.74 2.48
N ILE A 23 11.83 1.71 1.64
CA ILE A 23 11.79 1.55 0.19
C ILE A 23 12.94 2.36 -0.42
N GLU A 24 13.98 1.66 -0.88
CA GLU A 24 15.13 2.28 -1.55
C GLU A 24 15.00 2.14 -3.08
N VAL A 25 15.07 3.26 -3.81
CA VAL A 25 15.03 3.29 -5.28
C VAL A 25 16.46 3.12 -5.83
N THR A 26 16.70 2.07 -6.61
CA THR A 26 17.97 1.87 -7.33
C THR A 26 17.76 2.01 -8.85
N GLY A 27 18.45 2.96 -9.48
CA GLY A 27 18.41 3.21 -10.93
C GLY A 27 17.27 4.14 -11.38
N ALA A 28 17.48 5.46 -11.31
CA ALA A 28 16.57 6.44 -11.91
C ALA A 28 16.80 6.54 -13.43
N GLY A 29 15.73 6.64 -14.23
CA GLY A 29 15.81 6.79 -15.69
C GLY A 29 16.45 8.11 -16.14
N GLU A 30 17.03 8.14 -17.34
CA GLU A 30 17.75 9.32 -17.88
C GLU A 30 16.89 10.59 -18.04
N HIS A 31 15.55 10.46 -18.10
CA HIS A 31 14.62 11.59 -18.22
C HIS A 31 13.55 11.57 -17.13
N GLN A 32 13.75 12.40 -16.11
CA GLN A 32 12.77 12.62 -15.03
C GLN A 32 11.96 13.89 -15.28
N ILE A 33 10.67 13.86 -14.95
CA ILE A 33 9.76 15.01 -15.04
C ILE A 33 10.05 15.97 -13.87
N PRO A 34 10.53 17.21 -14.11
CA PRO A 34 10.73 18.20 -13.07
C PRO A 34 9.39 18.70 -12.53
N ILE A 35 9.12 18.45 -11.25
CA ILE A 35 7.87 18.84 -10.60
C ILE A 35 8.16 19.60 -9.30
N ALA A 36 7.43 20.70 -9.09
CA ALA A 36 7.41 21.38 -7.80
C ALA A 36 6.11 21.05 -7.07
N ILE A 37 6.22 20.56 -5.84
CA ILE A 37 5.08 20.37 -4.94
C ILE A 37 5.15 21.47 -3.89
N VAL A 38 4.25 22.44 -3.98
CA VAL A 38 4.18 23.54 -3.01
C VAL A 38 3.49 23.02 -1.74
N PRO A 39 4.01 23.33 -0.55
CA PRO A 39 3.32 23.05 0.70
C PRO A 39 1.88 23.53 0.66
N PHE A 40 0.91 22.67 0.97
CA PHE A 40 -0.50 23.07 0.93
C PHE A 40 -0.80 24.05 2.08
N GLU A 41 -1.60 25.07 1.81
CA GLU A 41 -2.08 25.96 2.88
C GLU A 41 -2.80 25.14 3.95
N GLY A 42 -2.49 25.36 5.23
CA GLY A 42 -3.15 24.67 6.34
C GLY A 42 -2.65 23.24 6.63
N GLU A 43 -1.77 22.66 5.81
CA GLU A 43 -1.27 21.30 6.02
C GLU A 43 -0.36 21.15 7.25
N ALA A 44 0.22 22.25 7.74
CA ALA A 44 1.11 22.25 8.92
C ALA A 44 0.41 21.79 10.21
N SER A 45 -0.93 21.68 10.20
CA SER A 45 -1.71 21.15 11.33
C SER A 45 -1.71 19.61 11.40
N TYR A 46 -1.06 18.93 10.44
CA TYR A 46 -1.06 17.49 10.31
C TYR A 46 0.37 16.94 10.43
N ASP A 47 0.53 15.84 11.17
CA ASP A 47 1.82 15.16 11.32
C ASP A 47 2.35 14.66 9.97
N GLN A 48 1.45 14.20 9.11
CA GLN A 48 1.75 13.84 7.73
C GLN A 48 1.20 14.89 6.79
N ARG A 49 2.09 15.72 6.26
CA ARG A 49 1.73 16.80 5.35
C ARG A 49 1.35 16.24 3.98
N VAL A 50 0.33 16.84 3.35
CA VAL A 50 -0.17 16.40 2.04
C VAL A 50 0.91 16.51 0.99
N SER A 51 1.64 17.63 0.97
CA SER A 51 2.74 17.88 0.05
C SER A 51 3.87 16.85 0.19
N GLU A 52 4.24 16.47 1.42
CA GLU A 52 5.29 15.49 1.70
C GLU A 52 4.91 14.08 1.25
N VAL A 53 3.65 13.66 1.47
CA VAL A 53 3.16 12.36 0.99
C VAL A 53 3.17 12.32 -0.54
N ILE A 54 2.62 13.34 -1.21
CA ILE A 54 2.64 13.44 -2.68
C ILE A 54 4.08 13.38 -3.21
N ALA A 55 4.98 14.15 -2.60
CA ALA A 55 6.39 14.20 -3.00
C ALA A 55 7.06 12.83 -2.88
N ASN A 56 6.85 12.12 -1.76
CA ASN A 56 7.41 10.80 -1.53
C ASN A 56 6.84 9.75 -2.51
N ASP A 57 5.53 9.79 -2.77
CA ASP A 57 4.86 8.91 -3.72
C ASP A 57 5.48 9.01 -5.12
N LEU A 58 5.57 10.24 -5.64
CA LEU A 58 6.12 10.49 -6.97
C LEU A 58 7.61 10.15 -7.05
N LEU A 59 8.39 10.46 -6.01
CA LEU A 59 9.83 10.13 -5.95
C LEU A 59 10.08 8.62 -6.01
N ARG A 60 9.27 7.81 -5.32
CA ARG A 60 9.44 6.35 -5.30
C ARG A 60 9.32 5.69 -6.68
N THR A 61 8.71 6.37 -7.65
CA THR A 61 8.62 5.88 -9.03
C THR A 61 9.93 5.98 -9.81
N GLY A 62 10.85 6.86 -9.38
CA GLY A 62 12.05 7.22 -10.15
C GLY A 62 11.79 8.08 -11.40
N LEU A 63 10.52 8.35 -11.77
CA LEU A 63 10.13 9.12 -12.96
C LEU A 63 10.08 10.64 -12.72
N PHE A 64 10.07 11.08 -11.46
CA PHE A 64 9.94 12.49 -11.10
C PHE A 64 11.20 13.01 -10.44
N LYS A 65 11.50 14.28 -10.72
CA LYS A 65 12.53 15.06 -10.03
C LYS A 65 11.87 16.20 -9.29
N LEU A 66 11.96 16.20 -7.97
CA LEU A 66 11.45 17.31 -7.18
C LEU A 66 12.31 18.56 -7.38
N VAL A 67 11.64 19.69 -7.56
CA VAL A 67 12.23 21.02 -7.63
C VAL A 67 11.73 21.82 -6.44
N ASP A 68 12.67 22.39 -5.67
CA ASP A 68 12.36 23.23 -4.51
C ASP A 68 11.56 24.48 -4.96
N PRO A 69 10.37 24.73 -4.38
CA PRO A 69 9.61 25.97 -4.61
C PRO A 69 10.35 27.26 -4.23
N ALA A 70 11.47 27.17 -3.50
CA ALA A 70 12.30 28.27 -3.05
C ALA A 70 11.50 29.33 -2.26
N GLY A 71 10.69 28.84 -1.31
CA GLY A 71 9.86 29.68 -0.43
C GLY A 71 8.60 30.25 -1.08
N LYS A 72 8.34 30.00 -2.36
CA LYS A 72 7.08 30.39 -3.01
C LYS A 72 5.92 29.53 -2.48
N ALA A 73 4.79 30.17 -2.21
CA ALA A 73 3.60 29.51 -1.65
C ALA A 73 2.29 29.98 -2.31
N PRO A 74 2.11 29.84 -3.64
CA PRO A 74 0.79 30.01 -4.24
C PRO A 74 -0.11 28.81 -3.88
N HIS A 75 -1.37 29.09 -3.58
CA HIS A 75 -2.40 28.10 -3.22
C HIS A 75 -3.63 28.16 -4.15
N ASP A 76 -3.69 29.12 -5.08
CA ASP A 76 -4.63 29.16 -6.21
C ASP A 76 -3.91 29.53 -7.52
N SER A 77 -4.41 29.05 -8.66
CA SER A 77 -3.80 29.28 -9.98
C SER A 77 -3.63 30.77 -10.31
N ARG A 78 -4.48 31.64 -9.75
CA ARG A 78 -4.40 33.10 -9.93
C ARG A 78 -3.20 33.74 -9.24
N GLU A 79 -2.59 33.07 -8.27
CA GLU A 79 -1.42 33.55 -7.53
C GLU A 79 -0.11 33.12 -8.20
N VAL A 80 -0.18 32.23 -9.20
CA VAL A 80 1.00 31.66 -9.85
C VAL A 80 1.54 32.64 -10.90
N ASN A 81 2.75 33.15 -10.66
CA ASN A 81 3.55 33.80 -11.68
C ASN A 81 4.44 32.78 -12.42
N PHE A 82 3.99 32.30 -13.58
CA PHE A 82 4.67 31.22 -14.34
C PHE A 82 6.14 31.52 -14.68
N SER A 83 6.52 32.78 -14.87
CA SER A 83 7.91 33.13 -15.20
C SER A 83 8.91 32.82 -14.09
N GLU A 84 8.45 32.62 -12.85
CA GLU A 84 9.31 32.37 -11.69
C GLU A 84 9.63 30.88 -11.47
N TRP A 85 9.05 29.98 -12.28
CA TRP A 85 9.15 28.53 -12.09
C TRP A 85 10.24 27.86 -12.95
N GLY A 86 10.90 28.62 -13.83
CA GLY A 86 12.16 28.22 -14.47
C GLY A 86 12.11 26.85 -15.17
N LYS A 87 12.78 25.85 -14.59
CA LYS A 87 12.90 24.47 -15.13
C LYS A 87 11.83 23.50 -14.61
N VAL A 88 10.91 23.97 -13.77
CA VAL A 88 9.74 23.18 -13.39
C VAL A 88 8.92 22.95 -14.66
N GLU A 89 8.40 21.74 -14.85
CA GLU A 89 7.46 21.44 -15.93
C GLU A 89 6.03 21.35 -15.37
N ALA A 90 5.88 20.67 -14.23
CA ALA A 90 4.61 20.54 -13.52
C ALA A 90 4.64 21.21 -12.13
N LEU A 91 3.56 21.86 -11.74
CA LEU A 91 3.42 22.53 -10.45
C LEU A 91 2.15 22.01 -9.74
N SER A 92 2.33 21.46 -8.54
CA SER A 92 1.23 21.09 -7.64
C SER A 92 1.07 22.14 -6.55
N ILE A 93 -0.14 22.67 -6.42
CA ILE A 93 -0.52 23.63 -5.38
C ILE A 93 -1.84 23.20 -4.75
N GLY A 94 -2.11 23.70 -3.56
CA GLY A 94 -3.39 23.43 -2.92
C GLY A 94 -3.53 23.99 -1.51
N LYS A 95 -4.66 23.63 -0.90
CA LYS A 95 -5.01 24.00 0.46
C LYS A 95 -5.82 22.90 1.14
N VAL A 96 -5.65 22.81 2.45
CA VAL A 96 -6.42 21.97 3.37
C VAL A 96 -7.24 22.88 4.26
N SER A 97 -8.55 22.72 4.25
CA SER A 97 -9.48 23.53 5.05
C SER A 97 -10.36 22.64 5.92
N LYS A 98 -10.45 22.97 7.22
CA LYS A 98 -11.42 22.33 8.11
C LYS A 98 -12.82 22.88 7.86
N LEU A 99 -13.80 22.00 7.75
CA LEU A 99 -15.21 22.32 7.56
C LEU A 99 -15.94 22.33 8.91
N SER A 100 -17.05 23.06 9.00
CA SER A 100 -17.84 23.22 10.23
C SER A 100 -18.44 21.93 10.78
N ASN A 101 -18.56 20.89 9.95
CA ASN A 101 -19.09 19.57 10.30
C ASN A 101 -18.01 18.58 10.76
N GLY A 102 -16.78 19.05 11.04
CA GLY A 102 -15.66 18.20 11.47
C GLY A 102 -14.98 17.42 10.34
N ARG A 103 -15.35 17.68 9.08
CA ARG A 103 -14.67 17.16 7.89
C ARG A 103 -13.55 18.09 7.44
N ILE A 104 -12.73 17.61 6.51
CA ILE A 104 -11.75 18.43 5.79
C ILE A 104 -12.14 18.53 4.32
N GLU A 105 -11.75 19.62 3.68
CA GLU A 105 -11.71 19.78 2.23
C GLU A 105 -10.26 20.03 1.80
N VAL A 106 -9.74 19.17 0.92
CA VAL A 106 -8.44 19.37 0.27
C VAL A 106 -8.72 19.84 -1.16
N ARG A 107 -8.33 21.08 -1.47
CA ARG A 107 -8.34 21.59 -2.84
C ARG A 107 -6.95 21.46 -3.43
N PHE A 108 -6.88 20.85 -4.60
CA PHE A 108 -5.64 20.57 -5.31
C PHE A 108 -5.75 21.06 -6.75
N ARG A 109 -4.64 21.60 -7.25
CA ARG A 109 -4.48 21.98 -8.64
C ARG A 109 -3.13 21.50 -9.16
N LEU A 110 -3.13 20.99 -10.39
CA LEU A 110 -1.92 20.68 -11.16
C LEU A 110 -1.84 21.64 -12.33
N LEU A 111 -0.70 22.31 -12.49
CA LEU A 111 -0.45 23.24 -13.58
C LEU A 111 0.71 22.76 -14.44
N ASP A 112 0.57 22.97 -15.76
CA ASP A 112 1.66 22.91 -16.73
C ASP A 112 2.29 24.30 -16.78
N THR A 113 3.52 24.41 -16.28
CA THR A 113 4.23 25.69 -16.19
C THR A 113 4.85 26.13 -17.52
N VAL A 114 5.04 25.19 -18.45
CA VAL A 114 5.55 25.46 -19.80
C VAL A 114 4.43 26.02 -20.68
N LYS A 115 3.27 25.37 -20.68
CA LYS A 115 2.08 25.81 -21.43
C LYS A 115 1.26 26.85 -20.69
N GLN A 116 1.60 27.12 -19.42
CA GLN A 116 0.90 28.08 -18.55
C GLN A 116 -0.60 27.78 -18.46
N SER A 117 -0.92 26.51 -18.20
CA SER A 117 -2.30 26.02 -18.22
C SER A 117 -2.59 25.12 -17.01
N GLU A 118 -3.85 25.08 -16.60
CA GLU A 118 -4.30 24.17 -15.55
C GLU A 118 -4.62 22.80 -16.15
N LEU A 119 -3.95 21.77 -15.62
CA LEU A 119 -4.13 20.37 -16.05
C LEU A 119 -5.22 19.65 -15.27
N VAL A 120 -5.33 19.95 -13.97
CA VAL A 120 -6.30 19.36 -13.02
C VAL A 120 -6.69 20.41 -11.99
N ALA A 121 -7.96 20.44 -11.61
CA ALA A 121 -8.45 21.12 -10.41
C ALA A 121 -9.54 20.27 -9.75
N GLN A 122 -9.35 19.95 -8.46
CA GLN A 122 -10.29 19.15 -7.69
C GLN A 122 -10.43 19.66 -6.25
N ALA A 123 -11.57 19.33 -5.64
CA ALA A 123 -11.84 19.54 -4.23
C ALA A 123 -12.38 18.22 -3.65
N ILE A 124 -11.65 17.66 -2.69
CA ILE A 124 -11.96 16.36 -2.08
C ILE A 124 -12.33 16.60 -0.63
N SER A 125 -13.55 16.20 -0.26
CA SER A 125 -14.03 16.30 1.12
C SER A 125 -14.02 14.93 1.79
N SER A 126 -13.42 14.80 2.97
CA SER A 126 -13.40 13.55 3.74
C SER A 126 -13.35 13.79 5.25
N LYS A 127 -13.26 12.73 6.04
CA LYS A 127 -12.91 12.83 7.46
C LYS A 127 -11.44 13.24 7.61
N ASP A 128 -11.12 13.89 8.72
CA ASP A 128 -9.76 14.37 9.03
C ASP A 128 -8.73 13.22 9.00
N GLU A 129 -9.11 12.03 9.47
CA GLU A 129 -8.22 10.87 9.52
C GLU A 129 -7.83 10.33 8.12
N GLN A 130 -8.52 10.76 7.06
CA GLN A 130 -8.30 10.30 5.70
C GLN A 130 -7.32 11.19 4.91
N ILE A 131 -6.70 12.18 5.56
CA ILE A 131 -5.83 13.14 4.87
C ILE A 131 -4.70 12.46 4.07
N ARG A 132 -4.11 11.40 4.61
CA ARG A 132 -3.07 10.61 3.94
C ARG A 132 -3.60 9.91 2.68
N ALA A 133 -4.76 9.27 2.77
CA ALA A 133 -5.39 8.62 1.62
C ALA A 133 -5.75 9.63 0.52
N ILE A 134 -6.15 10.85 0.89
CA ILE A 134 -6.35 11.94 -0.07
C ILE A 134 -5.05 12.32 -0.76
N ALA A 135 -3.94 12.40 -0.01
CA ALA A 135 -2.64 12.72 -0.59
C ALA A 135 -2.17 11.66 -1.60
N HIS A 136 -2.33 10.37 -1.28
CA HIS A 136 -2.07 9.27 -2.23
C HIS A 136 -2.93 9.36 -3.49
N HIS A 137 -4.23 9.67 -3.33
CA HIS A 137 -5.11 9.86 -4.47
C HIS A 137 -4.70 11.06 -5.34
N ILE A 138 -4.24 12.15 -4.74
CA ILE A 138 -3.70 13.29 -5.48
C ILE A 138 -2.43 12.89 -6.23
N ALA A 139 -1.54 12.11 -5.62
CA ALA A 139 -0.36 11.58 -6.30
C ALA A 139 -0.74 10.69 -7.50
N ASP A 140 -1.78 9.86 -7.37
CA ASP A 140 -2.29 9.03 -8.47
C ASP A 140 -2.77 9.91 -9.64
N LEU A 141 -3.53 10.98 -9.33
CA LEU A 141 -3.99 11.94 -10.34
C LEU A 141 -2.84 12.68 -11.04
N ILE A 142 -1.81 13.08 -10.28
CA ILE A 142 -0.61 13.71 -10.86
C ILE A 142 0.11 12.74 -11.78
N TYR A 143 0.35 11.53 -11.30
CA TYR A 143 1.04 10.48 -12.04
C TYR A 143 0.31 10.14 -13.34
N GLU A 144 -1.00 9.90 -13.27
CA GLU A 144 -1.81 9.59 -14.45
C GLU A 144 -1.83 10.74 -15.44
N ARG A 145 -1.99 11.98 -14.95
CA ARG A 145 -2.06 13.14 -15.85
C ARG A 145 -0.76 13.39 -16.61
N LEU A 146 0.39 13.10 -16.00
CA LEU A 146 1.71 13.38 -16.55
C LEU A 146 2.32 12.19 -17.31
N THR A 147 1.94 10.95 -16.98
CA THR A 147 2.49 9.73 -17.59
C THR A 147 1.51 9.00 -18.50
N GLY A 148 0.21 9.25 -18.37
CA GLY A 148 -0.86 8.53 -19.07
C GLY A 148 -1.15 7.13 -18.51
N SER A 149 -0.48 6.71 -17.43
CA SER A 149 -0.68 5.41 -16.77
C SER A 149 -1.28 5.61 -15.39
N SER A 150 -2.16 4.72 -14.93
CA SER A 150 -2.76 4.84 -13.60
C SER A 150 -1.71 4.74 -12.49
N GLY A 151 -1.80 5.63 -11.50
CA GLY A 151 -1.00 5.53 -10.28
C GLY A 151 -1.45 4.36 -9.39
N VAL A 152 -0.57 3.91 -8.50
CA VAL A 152 -0.82 2.81 -7.57
C VAL A 152 -0.60 3.21 -6.10
N PHE A 153 -0.50 4.50 -5.80
CA PHE A 153 -0.13 4.98 -4.46
C PHE A 153 -1.26 4.75 -3.46
N SER A 154 -2.52 4.84 -3.90
CA SER A 154 -3.69 4.52 -3.08
C SER A 154 -3.90 3.01 -2.83
N THR A 155 -3.00 2.15 -3.31
CA THR A 155 -3.09 0.70 -3.09
C THR A 155 -2.51 0.30 -1.74
N ARG A 156 -2.68 -0.98 -1.39
CA ARG A 156 -2.19 -1.59 -0.15
C ARG A 156 -1.40 -2.85 -0.44
N ILE A 157 -0.49 -3.18 0.45
CA ILE A 157 0.24 -4.45 0.43
C ILE A 157 -0.22 -5.35 1.57
N ALA A 158 -0.12 -6.66 1.36
CA ALA A 158 -0.29 -7.65 2.42
C ALA A 158 0.99 -8.49 2.52
N TYR A 159 1.48 -8.70 3.75
CA TYR A 159 2.70 -9.45 3.99
C TYR A 159 2.64 -10.19 5.33
N ILE A 160 3.52 -11.18 5.45
CA ILE A 160 3.70 -11.93 6.68
C ILE A 160 4.93 -11.40 7.41
N ASN A 161 4.75 -10.92 8.63
CA ASN A 161 5.83 -10.43 9.48
C ASN A 161 5.92 -11.31 10.75
N ARG A 162 7.12 -11.79 11.08
CA ARG A 162 7.38 -12.53 12.32
C ARG A 162 7.83 -11.58 13.43
N GLN A 163 7.02 -11.46 14.48
CA GLN A 163 7.32 -10.67 15.67
C GLN A 163 7.39 -11.59 16.90
N GLY A 164 8.62 -11.85 17.37
CA GLY A 164 8.86 -12.83 18.43
C GLY A 164 8.39 -14.22 18.02
N ARG A 165 7.43 -14.78 18.78
CA ARG A 165 6.84 -16.10 18.48
C ARG A 165 5.65 -16.05 17.50
N PHE A 166 5.14 -14.87 17.19
CA PHE A 166 3.94 -14.71 16.38
C PHE A 166 4.29 -14.44 14.92
N ASN A 167 3.61 -15.13 14.00
CA ASN A 167 3.49 -14.78 12.60
C ASN A 167 2.25 -13.90 12.44
N ARG A 168 2.41 -12.72 11.85
CA ARG A 168 1.35 -11.73 11.66
C ARG A 168 1.06 -11.57 10.18
N LEU A 169 -0.20 -11.72 9.78
CA LEU A 169 -0.70 -11.23 8.50
C LEU A 169 -0.99 -9.74 8.67
N VAL A 170 -0.22 -8.92 7.99
CA VAL A 170 -0.26 -7.46 8.07
C VAL A 170 -0.74 -6.90 6.73
N VAL A 171 -1.56 -5.86 6.81
CA VAL A 171 -1.95 -5.00 5.67
C VAL A 171 -1.41 -3.60 5.95
N ALA A 172 -0.81 -2.97 4.96
CA ALA A 172 -0.31 -1.59 5.03
C ALA A 172 -0.61 -0.85 3.72
N ASP A 173 -0.52 0.47 3.73
CA ASP A 173 -0.49 1.27 2.51
C ASP A 173 0.68 0.82 1.62
N SER A 174 0.64 1.15 0.33
CA SER A 174 1.65 0.72 -0.66
C SER A 174 3.09 1.10 -0.28
N ASP A 175 3.26 2.10 0.59
CA ASP A 175 4.54 2.56 1.11
C ASP A 175 4.84 2.18 2.55
N GLY A 176 4.09 1.21 3.09
CA GLY A 176 4.34 0.59 4.39
C GLY A 176 3.74 1.33 5.59
N PHE A 177 3.14 2.51 5.39
CA PHE A 177 2.45 3.21 6.47
C PHE A 177 1.10 2.55 6.81
N GLY A 178 0.57 2.90 7.98
CA GLY A 178 -0.77 2.47 8.39
C GLY A 178 -0.89 0.96 8.62
N GLU A 179 0.19 0.29 9.07
CA GLU A 179 0.17 -1.15 9.33
C GLU A 179 -1.01 -1.57 10.23
N GLN A 180 -1.77 -2.56 9.77
CA GLN A 180 -2.85 -3.21 10.49
C GLN A 180 -2.62 -4.72 10.51
N THR A 181 -2.57 -5.31 11.70
CA THR A 181 -2.50 -6.77 11.84
C THR A 181 -3.89 -7.37 11.71
N LEU A 182 -4.12 -8.14 10.64
CA LEU A 182 -5.38 -8.83 10.38
C LEU A 182 -5.51 -10.16 11.14
N LEU A 183 -4.38 -10.85 11.34
CA LEU A 183 -4.29 -12.12 12.07
C LEU A 183 -2.90 -12.29 12.68
N ALA A 184 -2.83 -12.78 13.92
CA ALA A 184 -1.57 -13.11 14.59
C ALA A 184 -1.65 -14.50 15.23
N LEU A 185 -0.75 -15.41 14.84
CA LEU A 185 -0.72 -16.80 15.27
C LEU A 185 0.68 -17.24 15.67
N ASN A 186 0.80 -18.24 16.55
CA ASN A 186 2.10 -18.89 16.81
C ASN A 186 2.50 -19.82 15.65
N GLN A 187 1.53 -20.25 14.85
CA GLN A 187 1.68 -21.12 13.69
C GLN A 187 1.93 -20.31 12.41
N PRO A 188 2.49 -20.91 11.35
CA PRO A 188 2.69 -20.23 10.08
C PRO A 188 1.38 -19.72 9.45
N ILE A 189 1.50 -18.57 8.79
CA ILE A 189 0.53 -18.01 7.85
C ILE A 189 1.27 -17.81 6.54
N MET A 190 0.70 -18.20 5.40
CA MET A 190 1.38 -18.18 4.11
C MET A 190 0.47 -17.71 2.99
N SER A 191 1.09 -17.24 1.91
CA SER A 191 0.47 -16.98 0.60
C SER A 191 -0.82 -16.13 0.67
N PRO A 192 -0.75 -14.89 1.21
CA PRO A 192 -1.90 -13.99 1.15
C PRO A 192 -2.22 -13.63 -0.30
N ALA A 193 -3.51 -13.63 -0.65
CA ALA A 193 -4.01 -13.27 -1.97
C ALA A 193 -5.25 -12.37 -1.83
N TRP A 194 -5.19 -11.20 -2.47
CA TRP A 194 -6.26 -10.20 -2.45
C TRP A 194 -7.42 -10.60 -3.35
N SER A 195 -8.65 -10.39 -2.87
CA SER A 195 -9.80 -10.32 -3.77
C SER A 195 -9.67 -9.10 -4.69
N PRO A 196 -10.22 -9.15 -5.92
CA PRO A 196 -10.09 -8.05 -6.89
C PRO A 196 -10.65 -6.71 -6.41
N ASP A 197 -11.64 -6.75 -5.50
CA ASP A 197 -12.24 -5.56 -4.88
C ASP A 197 -11.42 -5.00 -3.70
N GLY A 198 -10.34 -5.68 -3.30
CA GLY A 198 -9.47 -5.28 -2.19
C GLY A 198 -10.10 -5.41 -0.80
N ASN A 199 -11.24 -6.08 -0.64
CA ASN A 199 -11.95 -6.17 0.65
C ASN A 199 -11.71 -7.47 1.41
N THR A 200 -11.11 -8.47 0.78
CA THR A 200 -10.89 -9.81 1.35
C THR A 200 -9.46 -10.28 1.06
N LEU A 201 -8.86 -10.95 2.04
CA LEU A 201 -7.61 -11.69 1.85
C LEU A 201 -7.87 -13.18 2.01
N ALA A 202 -7.50 -13.96 1.01
CA ALA A 202 -7.33 -15.40 1.14
C ALA A 202 -5.92 -15.71 1.63
N TYR A 203 -5.74 -16.73 2.46
CA TYR A 203 -4.42 -17.13 2.96
C TYR A 203 -4.43 -18.57 3.48
N VAL A 204 -3.25 -19.15 3.61
CA VAL A 204 -3.03 -20.44 4.25
C VAL A 204 -2.73 -20.22 5.73
N SER A 205 -3.42 -20.95 6.61
CA SER A 205 -3.20 -20.95 8.05
C SER A 205 -2.93 -22.37 8.55
N PHE A 206 -1.98 -22.48 9.48
CA PHE A 206 -1.64 -23.72 10.19
C PHE A 206 -2.18 -23.75 11.62
N GLU A 207 -3.15 -22.89 11.97
CA GLU A 207 -3.66 -22.73 13.34
C GLU A 207 -4.21 -24.04 13.95
N GLN A 208 -4.68 -24.98 13.11
CA GLN A 208 -5.18 -26.30 13.52
C GLN A 208 -4.14 -27.42 13.34
N GLY A 209 -2.85 -27.08 13.23
CA GLY A 209 -1.75 -28.05 13.07
C GLY A 209 -1.60 -28.63 11.66
N ARG A 210 -2.42 -28.20 10.69
CA ARG A 210 -2.33 -28.57 9.26
C ARG A 210 -2.70 -27.38 8.38
N ALA A 211 -2.27 -27.41 7.12
CA ALA A 211 -2.55 -26.36 6.14
C ALA A 211 -4.04 -26.28 5.82
N MET A 212 -4.66 -25.14 6.09
CA MET A 212 -6.06 -24.83 5.77
C MET A 212 -6.12 -23.47 5.05
N VAL A 213 -7.03 -23.33 4.09
CA VAL A 213 -7.20 -22.08 3.35
C VAL A 213 -8.43 -21.34 3.87
N TYR A 214 -8.25 -20.07 4.20
CA TYR A 214 -9.31 -19.16 4.64
C TYR A 214 -9.43 -17.97 3.72
N ALA A 215 -10.62 -17.38 3.64
CA ALA A 215 -10.85 -16.01 3.18
C ALA A 215 -11.33 -15.15 4.35
N GLN A 216 -10.74 -13.96 4.54
CA GLN A 216 -11.07 -13.06 5.63
C GLN A 216 -11.38 -11.66 5.11
N SER A 217 -12.56 -11.14 5.47
CA SER A 217 -12.95 -9.76 5.19
C SER A 217 -12.13 -8.79 6.02
N LEU A 218 -11.59 -7.74 5.40
CA LEU A 218 -10.85 -6.68 6.10
C LEU A 218 -11.79 -5.78 6.91
N LEU A 219 -13.00 -5.54 6.40
CA LEU A 219 -13.99 -4.66 7.06
C LEU A 219 -14.65 -5.32 8.27
N THR A 220 -15.11 -6.56 8.11
CA THR A 220 -15.89 -7.26 9.16
C THR A 220 -15.06 -8.21 10.00
N GLN A 221 -13.83 -8.51 9.58
CA GLN A 221 -12.96 -9.55 10.14
C GLN A 221 -13.55 -10.97 10.09
N LYS A 222 -14.71 -11.17 9.45
CA LYS A 222 -15.31 -12.50 9.28
C LYS A 222 -14.39 -13.40 8.45
N ARG A 223 -14.19 -14.63 8.93
CA ARG A 223 -13.41 -15.69 8.27
C ARG A 223 -14.33 -16.76 7.69
N ILE A 224 -14.05 -17.18 6.47
CA ILE A 224 -14.71 -18.29 5.77
C ILE A 224 -13.64 -19.34 5.50
N LEU A 225 -13.94 -20.60 5.84
CA LEU A 225 -13.08 -21.72 5.52
C LEU A 225 -13.33 -22.16 4.07
N LEU A 226 -12.29 -22.13 3.24
CA LEU A 226 -12.39 -22.53 1.83
C LEU A 226 -11.97 -23.97 1.61
N ALA A 227 -10.93 -24.44 2.31
CA ALA A 227 -10.47 -25.82 2.19
C ALA A 227 -9.77 -26.33 3.46
N ALA A 228 -10.07 -27.57 3.83
CA ALA A 228 -9.49 -28.28 4.96
C ALA A 228 -9.47 -29.79 4.73
N LEU A 229 -9.14 -30.22 3.51
CA LEU A 229 -9.06 -31.64 3.17
C LEU A 229 -7.75 -32.27 3.70
N PRO A 230 -7.64 -33.60 3.79
CA PRO A 230 -6.39 -34.26 4.13
C PRO A 230 -5.25 -33.85 3.19
N GLY A 231 -4.01 -33.83 3.70
CA GLY A 231 -2.85 -33.34 2.94
C GLY A 231 -2.70 -31.82 2.98
N SER A 232 -2.09 -31.25 1.95
CA SER A 232 -1.87 -29.81 1.82
C SER A 232 -3.08 -29.12 1.17
N ASN A 233 -3.42 -27.94 1.68
CA ASN A 233 -4.39 -27.01 1.10
C ASN A 233 -3.69 -25.65 1.01
N SER A 234 -3.42 -25.16 -0.20
CA SER A 234 -2.49 -24.04 -0.38
C SER A 234 -2.77 -23.16 -1.61
N ALA A 235 -1.94 -22.13 -1.78
CA ALA A 235 -1.85 -21.27 -2.96
C ALA A 235 -3.20 -20.75 -3.48
N PRO A 236 -3.96 -19.99 -2.66
CA PRO A 236 -5.17 -19.34 -3.13
C PRO A 236 -4.85 -18.27 -4.19
N ALA A 237 -5.63 -18.23 -5.26
CA ALA A 237 -5.64 -17.15 -6.23
C ALA A 237 -7.07 -16.79 -6.59
N TRP A 238 -7.41 -15.51 -6.62
CA TRP A 238 -8.74 -15.05 -6.96
C TRP A 238 -8.92 -14.92 -8.48
N SER A 239 -10.10 -15.27 -8.98
CA SER A 239 -10.50 -14.87 -10.33
C SER A 239 -10.68 -13.35 -10.42
N PRO A 240 -10.43 -12.70 -11.58
CA PRO A 240 -10.53 -11.25 -11.71
C PRO A 240 -11.94 -10.69 -11.46
N ASP A 241 -12.96 -11.50 -11.69
CA ASP A 241 -14.36 -11.19 -11.42
C ASP A 241 -14.76 -11.41 -9.94
N GLY A 242 -13.87 -11.98 -9.12
CA GLY A 242 -14.09 -12.28 -7.70
C GLY A 242 -15.09 -13.40 -7.42
N GLN A 243 -15.59 -14.11 -8.44
CA GLN A 243 -16.62 -15.14 -8.27
C GLN A 243 -16.07 -16.48 -7.79
N GLN A 244 -14.78 -16.75 -7.99
CA GLN A 244 -14.12 -18.01 -7.65
C GLN A 244 -12.69 -17.79 -7.14
N LEU A 245 -12.15 -18.80 -6.48
CA LEU A 245 -10.73 -18.92 -6.17
C LEU A 245 -10.20 -20.23 -6.74
N ALA A 246 -8.99 -20.20 -7.28
CA ALA A 246 -8.19 -21.39 -7.50
C ALA A 246 -7.41 -21.73 -6.23
N LEU A 247 -7.39 -23.02 -5.86
CA LEU A 247 -6.63 -23.58 -4.74
C LEU A 247 -5.80 -24.77 -5.22
N VAL A 248 -4.76 -25.13 -4.47
CA VAL A 248 -3.96 -26.34 -4.68
C VAL A 248 -4.22 -27.33 -3.55
N LEU A 249 -4.69 -28.53 -3.88
CA LEU A 249 -5.01 -29.57 -2.90
C LEU A 249 -4.28 -30.88 -3.26
N THR A 250 -3.87 -31.63 -2.23
CA THR A 250 -3.17 -32.94 -2.41
C THR A 250 -3.96 -34.12 -1.84
N HIS A 251 -5.25 -33.95 -1.59
CA HIS A 251 -6.04 -34.96 -0.87
C HIS A 251 -6.28 -36.25 -1.67
N GLU A 252 -6.11 -36.21 -3.00
CA GLU A 252 -6.23 -37.35 -3.92
C GLU A 252 -4.87 -37.85 -4.44
N GLY A 253 -3.75 -37.41 -3.87
CA GLY A 253 -2.40 -37.81 -4.30
C GLY A 253 -1.47 -36.61 -4.56
N THR A 254 -1.07 -36.41 -5.81
CA THR A 254 -0.23 -35.26 -6.21
C THR A 254 -1.00 -33.94 -6.09
N SER A 255 -0.28 -32.82 -6.11
CA SER A 255 -0.90 -31.49 -6.07
C SER A 255 -1.68 -31.24 -7.34
N GLN A 256 -2.94 -30.81 -7.19
CA GLN A 256 -3.84 -30.53 -8.29
C GLN A 256 -4.61 -29.23 -8.00
N ILE A 257 -5.08 -28.57 -9.06
CA ILE A 257 -5.78 -27.29 -8.98
C ILE A 257 -7.28 -27.53 -8.87
N TYR A 258 -7.91 -26.80 -7.96
CA TYR A 258 -9.34 -26.82 -7.69
C TYR A 258 -9.89 -25.40 -7.78
N LEU A 259 -11.16 -25.28 -8.14
CA LEU A 259 -11.94 -24.05 -8.00
C LEU A 259 -12.88 -24.17 -6.80
N VAL A 260 -13.10 -23.06 -6.10
CA VAL A 260 -14.06 -22.92 -5.00
C VAL A 260 -14.69 -21.53 -5.06
N ARG A 261 -15.92 -21.39 -4.58
CA ARG A 261 -16.54 -20.06 -4.41
C ARG A 261 -16.03 -19.38 -3.13
N PRO A 262 -16.07 -18.03 -3.05
CA PRO A 262 -15.66 -17.28 -1.86
C PRO A 262 -16.40 -17.64 -0.57
N ASP A 263 -17.59 -18.23 -0.68
CA ASP A 263 -18.37 -18.74 0.45
C ASP A 263 -17.98 -20.15 0.91
N GLY A 264 -17.02 -20.79 0.23
CA GLY A 264 -16.54 -22.15 0.48
C GLY A 264 -17.32 -23.24 -0.25
N SER A 265 -18.33 -22.89 -1.05
CA SER A 265 -19.11 -23.86 -1.83
C SER A 265 -18.49 -24.19 -3.19
N ASP A 266 -19.06 -25.19 -3.88
CA ASP A 266 -18.70 -25.56 -5.26
C ASP A 266 -17.22 -25.93 -5.45
N LEU A 267 -16.62 -26.59 -4.45
CA LEU A 267 -15.24 -27.09 -4.54
C LEU A 267 -15.15 -28.20 -5.61
N ARG A 268 -14.38 -27.97 -6.67
CA ARG A 268 -14.23 -28.91 -7.79
C ARG A 268 -12.83 -28.89 -8.39
N ARG A 269 -12.34 -30.06 -8.80
CA ARG A 269 -11.04 -30.24 -9.46
C ARG A 269 -11.08 -29.72 -10.90
N ILE A 270 -10.00 -29.12 -11.38
CA ILE A 270 -9.87 -28.65 -12.77
C ILE A 270 -8.59 -29.14 -13.47
N SER A 271 -7.55 -29.51 -12.74
CA SER A 271 -6.36 -30.15 -13.31
C SER A 271 -6.38 -31.65 -13.04
N TYR A 272 -5.85 -32.45 -13.98
CA TYR A 272 -5.88 -33.92 -13.94
C TYR A 272 -4.55 -34.55 -14.36
N SER A 273 -3.43 -33.85 -14.16
CA SER A 273 -2.12 -34.34 -14.55
C SER A 273 -1.60 -35.39 -13.55
N ASP A 274 -0.67 -36.25 -13.99
CA ASP A 274 0.08 -37.15 -13.10
C ASP A 274 1.26 -36.43 -12.40
N THR A 275 1.35 -35.11 -12.53
CA THR A 275 2.43 -34.27 -12.01
C THR A 275 1.96 -33.38 -10.86
N ILE A 276 2.83 -32.47 -10.41
CA ILE A 276 2.50 -31.43 -9.44
C ILE A 276 2.01 -30.21 -10.20
N ASP A 277 0.72 -29.89 -10.08
CA ASP A 277 0.15 -28.63 -10.53
C ASP A 277 -0.01 -27.71 -9.32
N THR A 278 0.63 -26.54 -9.33
CA THR A 278 0.65 -25.61 -8.20
C THR A 278 0.72 -24.15 -8.65
N GLU A 279 0.56 -23.22 -7.70
CA GLU A 279 0.71 -21.76 -7.86
C GLU A 279 -0.12 -21.19 -9.02
N PRO A 280 -1.45 -21.43 -9.04
CA PRO A 280 -2.31 -20.90 -10.08
C PRO A 280 -2.35 -19.38 -10.03
N THR A 281 -2.48 -18.77 -11.20
CA THR A 281 -2.85 -17.37 -11.36
C THR A 281 -3.87 -17.26 -12.48
N PHE A 282 -4.85 -16.37 -12.33
CA PHE A 282 -5.79 -16.10 -13.40
C PHE A 282 -5.21 -15.08 -14.37
N THR A 283 -5.49 -15.26 -15.65
CA THR A 283 -5.39 -14.20 -16.64
C THR A 283 -6.56 -13.22 -16.48
N PRO A 284 -6.54 -12.04 -17.12
CA PRO A 284 -7.63 -11.06 -16.98
C PRO A 284 -9.01 -11.50 -17.50
N ASP A 285 -9.09 -12.55 -18.32
CA ASP A 285 -10.30 -13.05 -19.00
C ASP A 285 -11.02 -14.20 -18.28
#